data_AF-A0A2H0YP64-F1
#
_entry.id   AF-A0A2H0YP64-F1
#
_cell.length_a   1.000
_cell.length_b   1.000
_cell.length_c   1.000
_cell.angle_alpha   90.00
_cell.angle_beta   90.00
_cell.angle_gamma   90.00
#
_symmetry.space_group_name_H-M   'P 1'
#
loop_
_entity.id
_entity.type
_entity.pdbx_description
1 polymer ?
#
loop_
_entity_poly.entity_id
_entity_poly.type
_entity_poly.pdbx_seq_one_letter_code
_entity_poly.pdbx_strand_id
1 'polypeptide(L)'
;MATGRTISANFITGKDTKIISLREKITHLITGEIKDKNFQKEFLKDFARISYTRDAGAGVAAGKLQRDALCTRGRQGKAPFSNRNLRWHPLIVAANPIKYAKEIDKIKIEGKDESQTLVFIINGKRYPSPKVYELNQRHVALPKHWLPYIDNLKHWSDNLWTQNSCVIPSLEACDWNDAVETYAILGIAVGIEIYQANFEKIFNSITDLLSKQTIDKKITLPSKVFPNKKSEFINC
;
A
#
# COMPACT_ATOMS: atom_id res chain seq x y z
N MET A 1 6.99 19.27 -5.89
CA MET A 1 6.59 18.08 -5.11
C MET A 1 5.77 17.17 -6.01
N ALA A 2 5.96 15.85 -5.95
CA ALA A 2 5.13 14.92 -6.73
C ALA A 2 3.70 14.94 -6.17
N THR A 3 2.75 15.35 -7.00
CA THR A 3 1.33 15.45 -6.67
C THR A 3 0.79 14.09 -6.19
N GLY A 4 0.16 14.04 -5.01
CA GLY A 4 -0.61 12.86 -4.56
C GLY A 4 0.11 11.81 -3.70
N ARG A 5 1.18 12.17 -2.97
CA ARG A 5 1.80 11.30 -1.95
C ARG A 5 1.46 11.77 -0.53
N THR A 6 0.95 10.86 0.31
CA THR A 6 0.62 10.99 1.74
C THR A 6 1.84 10.70 2.65
N ILE A 7 2.82 9.91 2.18
CA ILE A 7 4.14 9.63 2.78
C ILE A 7 5.20 9.72 1.67
N SER A 8 6.19 10.59 1.85
CA SER A 8 7.28 10.75 0.88
C SER A 8 8.12 9.48 0.72
N ALA A 9 8.67 9.28 -0.50
CA ALA A 9 9.63 8.22 -0.81
C ALA A 9 10.89 8.27 0.07
N ASN A 10 11.18 9.42 0.67
CA ASN A 10 12.35 9.63 1.51
C ASN A 10 12.17 9.08 2.95
N PHE A 11 10.96 8.63 3.32
CA PHE A 11 10.62 8.16 4.67
C PHE A 11 10.31 6.66 4.70
N ILE A 12 11.12 5.86 4.01
CA ILE A 12 11.07 4.39 4.02
C ILE A 12 11.70 3.90 5.33
N THR A 13 10.91 3.23 6.16
CA THR A 13 11.39 2.62 7.39
C THR A 13 12.10 1.29 7.10
N GLY A 14 12.86 0.78 8.07
CA GLY A 14 13.51 -0.54 7.93
C GLY A 14 12.50 -1.69 7.70
N LYS A 15 11.26 -1.58 8.20
CA LYS A 15 10.20 -2.55 7.90
C LYS A 15 9.77 -2.46 6.43
N ASP A 16 9.63 -1.25 5.89
CA ASP A 16 9.29 -1.05 4.48
C ASP A 16 10.36 -1.60 3.55
N THR A 17 11.64 -1.38 3.86
CA THR A 17 12.75 -1.93 3.07
C THR A 17 12.68 -3.45 2.99
N LYS A 18 12.39 -4.12 4.11
CA LYS A 18 12.25 -5.59 4.11
C LYS A 18 11.05 -6.05 3.28
N ILE A 19 9.91 -5.35 3.35
CA ILE A 19 8.70 -5.66 2.57
C ILE A 19 8.96 -5.43 1.07
N ILE A 20 9.63 -4.33 0.71
CA ILE A 20 10.04 -4.01 -0.66
C ILE A 20 10.97 -5.11 -1.18
N SER A 21 11.98 -5.50 -0.41
CA SER A 21 12.91 -6.57 -0.78
C SER A 21 12.22 -7.92 -0.98
N LEU A 22 11.20 -8.24 -0.17
CA LEU A 22 10.40 -9.45 -0.37
C LEU A 22 9.69 -9.44 -1.73
N ARG A 23 9.15 -8.29 -2.15
CA ARG A 23 8.52 -8.13 -3.47
C ARG A 23 9.54 -8.22 -4.61
N GLU A 24 10.71 -7.61 -4.47
CA GLU A 24 11.79 -7.72 -5.46
C GLU A 24 12.21 -9.17 -5.68
N LYS A 25 12.28 -9.96 -4.61
CA LYS A 25 12.59 -11.40 -4.69
C LYS A 25 11.46 -12.17 -5.41
N ILE A 26 10.19 -11.87 -5.11
CA ILE A 26 9.04 -12.44 -5.82
C ILE A 26 9.14 -12.12 -7.32
N THR A 27 9.40 -10.86 -7.68
CA THR A 27 9.61 -10.44 -9.07
C THR A 27 10.70 -11.26 -9.75
N HIS A 28 11.86 -11.43 -9.09
CA HIS A 28 12.98 -12.18 -9.64
C HIS A 28 12.61 -13.65 -9.90
N LEU A 29 11.91 -14.29 -8.96
CA LEU A 29 11.45 -15.67 -9.11
C LEU A 29 10.53 -15.83 -10.32
N ILE A 30 9.59 -14.90 -10.54
CA ILE A 30 8.69 -14.94 -11.70
C ILE A 30 9.48 -14.72 -12.98
N THR A 31 10.31 -13.68 -13.05
CA THR A 31 11.09 -13.36 -14.25
C THR A 31 12.07 -14.46 -14.63
N GLY A 32 12.62 -15.19 -13.65
CA GLY A 32 13.54 -16.29 -13.89
C GLY A 32 12.90 -17.46 -14.64
N GLU A 33 11.57 -17.59 -14.58
CA GLU A 33 10.82 -18.63 -15.28
C GLU A 33 10.25 -18.17 -16.63
N ILE A 34 10.40 -16.88 -16.98
CA ILE A 34 10.07 -16.37 -18.32
C ILE A 34 11.26 -16.63 -19.25
N LYS A 35 11.07 -17.44 -20.29
CA LYS A 35 12.18 -17.89 -21.17
C LYS A 35 12.72 -16.79 -22.09
N ASP A 36 11.85 -15.91 -22.58
CA ASP A 36 12.21 -14.88 -23.55
C ASP A 36 12.69 -13.60 -22.83
N LYS A 37 13.89 -13.11 -23.20
CA LYS A 37 14.49 -11.91 -22.58
C LYS A 37 13.73 -10.61 -22.86
N ASN A 38 13.05 -10.50 -24.00
CA ASN A 38 12.20 -9.35 -24.30
C ASN A 38 10.94 -9.40 -23.44
N PHE A 39 10.34 -10.57 -23.25
CA PHE A 39 9.23 -10.74 -22.31
C PHE A 39 9.62 -10.50 -20.86
N GLN A 40 10.84 -10.86 -20.45
CA GLN A 40 11.35 -10.47 -19.13
C GLN A 40 11.39 -8.94 -18.98
N LYS A 41 11.91 -8.22 -19.98
CA LYS A 41 11.98 -6.75 -19.96
C LYS A 41 10.59 -6.11 -19.94
N GLU A 42 9.67 -6.64 -20.74
CA GLU A 42 8.27 -6.21 -20.78
C GLU A 42 7.58 -6.43 -19.44
N PHE A 43 7.69 -7.63 -18.87
CA PHE A 43 7.15 -7.96 -17.55
C PHE A 43 7.67 -6.99 -16.47
N LEU A 44 8.99 -6.76 -16.43
CA LEU A 44 9.62 -5.84 -15.48
C LEU A 44 9.13 -4.40 -15.65
N LYS A 45 8.90 -3.97 -16.89
CA LYS A 45 8.48 -2.60 -17.21
C LYS A 45 7.01 -2.37 -16.88
N ASP A 46 6.16 -3.31 -17.26
CA ASP A 46 4.71 -3.10 -17.33
C ASP A 46 3.97 -3.71 -16.13
N PHE A 47 4.48 -4.79 -15.54
CA PHE A 47 3.78 -5.53 -14.47
C PHE A 47 4.55 -5.61 -13.13
N ALA A 48 5.89 -5.56 -13.16
CA ALA A 48 6.70 -5.79 -11.97
C ALA A 48 7.55 -4.60 -11.52
N ARG A 49 7.23 -3.39 -11.99
CA ARG A 49 7.86 -2.16 -11.51
C ARG A 49 7.52 -1.89 -10.04
N ILE A 50 8.56 -1.79 -9.21
CA ILE A 50 8.41 -1.53 -7.77
C ILE A 50 8.61 -0.05 -7.51
N SER A 51 7.66 0.56 -6.81
CA SER A 51 7.80 1.91 -6.29
C SER A 51 8.29 1.87 -4.84
N TYR A 52 9.35 2.62 -4.55
CA TYR A 52 9.90 2.81 -3.20
C TYR A 52 9.07 3.86 -2.45
N THR A 53 7.78 3.60 -2.28
CA THR A 53 6.84 4.47 -1.55
C THR A 53 5.82 3.65 -0.76
N ARG A 54 5.36 4.18 0.38
CA ARG A 54 4.18 3.64 1.10
C ARG A 54 2.86 3.99 0.42
N ASP A 55 2.85 5.02 -0.42
CA ASP A 55 1.65 5.44 -1.13
C ASP A 55 1.47 4.79 -2.48
N ALA A 56 0.19 4.71 -2.85
CA ALA A 56 -0.19 4.67 -4.23
C ALA A 56 0.00 6.05 -4.90
N GLY A 57 1.22 6.41 -5.26
CA GLY A 57 1.46 7.60 -6.09
C GLY A 57 0.68 7.58 -7.41
N ALA A 58 0.54 8.76 -8.04
CA ALA A 58 0.00 8.90 -9.38
C ALA A 58 1.01 8.41 -10.43
N GLY A 59 0.70 7.34 -11.18
CA GLY A 59 1.58 6.84 -12.24
C GLY A 59 1.42 5.36 -12.62
N VAL A 60 2.15 4.97 -13.68
CA VAL A 60 2.12 3.67 -14.40
C VAL A 60 3.23 2.71 -13.90
N ALA A 61 3.74 2.93 -12.70
CA ALA A 61 4.97 2.31 -12.22
C ALA A 61 4.75 1.05 -11.39
N ALA A 62 4.06 0.03 -11.95
CA ALA A 62 3.52 -1.18 -11.28
C ALA A 62 3.34 -1.00 -9.76
N GLY A 63 3.48 -1.99 -8.87
CA GLY A 63 3.48 -1.75 -7.42
C GLY A 63 2.35 -0.87 -6.83
N LYS A 64 1.08 -1.30 -6.90
CA LYS A 64 0.01 -0.78 -6.00
C LYS A 64 -0.60 -1.84 -5.10
N LEU A 65 0.03 -3.00 -5.06
CA LEU A 65 -0.39 -4.18 -4.31
C LEU A 65 -1.74 -4.78 -4.76
N GLN A 66 -2.58 -4.07 -5.52
CA GLN A 66 -3.81 -4.60 -6.15
C GLN A 66 -4.19 -3.96 -7.52
N ARG A 67 -3.38 -3.03 -8.08
CA ARG A 67 -3.79 -2.14 -9.21
C ARG A 67 -4.25 -2.87 -10.47
N ASP A 68 -3.80 -4.09 -10.70
CA ASP A 68 -3.86 -4.70 -12.02
C ASP A 68 -4.91 -5.82 -12.13
N ALA A 69 -5.76 -6.02 -11.12
CA ALA A 69 -6.82 -7.02 -11.15
C ALA A 69 -8.21 -6.41 -11.51
N LEU A 70 -8.34 -5.84 -12.71
CA LEU A 70 -9.59 -5.25 -13.25
C LEU A 70 -9.89 -3.81 -12.77
N CYS A 71 -9.66 -2.82 -13.65
CA CYS A 71 -10.70 -1.90 -14.14
C CYS A 71 -10.19 -0.81 -15.10
N THR A 72 -11.17 -0.25 -15.80
CA THR A 72 -11.15 0.75 -16.87
C THR A 72 -10.75 2.16 -16.43
N ARG A 73 -10.06 2.88 -17.32
CA ARG A 73 -9.61 4.29 -17.18
C ARG A 73 -10.72 5.23 -16.69
N GLY A 74 -10.35 6.21 -15.87
CA GLY A 74 -11.16 7.31 -15.37
C GLY A 74 -10.64 8.69 -15.81
N ARG A 75 -11.46 9.70 -15.54
CA ARG A 75 -11.64 10.91 -16.37
C ARG A 75 -10.46 11.91 -16.37
N GLN A 76 -9.51 11.83 -15.43
CA GLN A 76 -8.29 12.66 -15.45
C GLN A 76 -7.05 11.88 -14.98
N GLY A 77 -5.89 12.13 -15.60
CA GLY A 77 -4.58 11.71 -15.09
C GLY A 77 -4.21 10.23 -15.21
N LYS A 78 -4.54 9.55 -16.33
CA LYS A 78 -4.23 8.11 -16.54
C LYS A 78 -4.73 7.21 -15.37
N ALA A 79 -5.87 7.54 -14.78
CA ALA A 79 -6.35 6.90 -13.56
C ALA A 79 -7.62 6.09 -13.79
N PRO A 80 -7.64 4.73 -13.76
CA PRO A 80 -8.84 3.91 -13.75
C PRO A 80 -9.83 4.13 -12.60
N PHE A 81 -11.11 3.96 -12.91
CA PHE A 81 -12.26 3.80 -12.01
C PHE A 81 -12.31 2.34 -11.49
N SER A 82 -11.45 1.96 -10.55
CA SER A 82 -11.80 0.96 -9.52
C SER A 82 -10.73 0.88 -8.46
N ASN A 83 -11.14 0.40 -7.27
CA ASN A 83 -10.42 -0.36 -6.23
C ASN A 83 -8.92 -0.04 -6.00
N ARG A 84 -8.54 1.18 -6.36
CA ARG A 84 -7.21 1.73 -6.23
C ARG A 84 -7.06 2.08 -4.77
N ASN A 85 -6.17 1.37 -4.06
CA ASN A 85 -5.29 1.87 -3.00
C ASN A 85 -5.28 0.98 -1.74
N LEU A 86 -5.21 -0.36 -1.78
CA LEU A 86 -4.78 -1.07 -0.57
C LEU A 86 -3.39 -0.58 -0.17
N ARG A 87 -3.37 0.29 0.83
CA ARG A 87 -2.19 0.98 1.35
C ARG A 87 -2.01 0.51 2.76
N TRP A 88 -0.83 -0.03 3.03
CA TRP A 88 -0.42 -0.23 4.40
C TRP A 88 -0.03 1.14 5.00
N HIS A 89 -1.03 1.82 5.53
CA HIS A 89 -0.91 3.13 6.16
C HIS A 89 -1.22 3.02 7.66
N PRO A 90 -0.38 3.61 8.54
CA PRO A 90 -0.53 3.41 9.97
C PRO A 90 -1.58 4.32 10.61
N LEU A 91 -2.07 5.34 9.91
CA LEU A 91 -3.15 6.22 10.37
C LEU A 91 -4.30 6.27 9.37
N ILE A 92 -5.50 5.91 9.81
CA ILE A 92 -6.68 5.80 8.95
C ILE A 92 -7.84 6.65 9.48
N VAL A 93 -8.83 6.91 8.63
CA VAL A 93 -10.11 7.53 9.01
C VAL A 93 -11.27 6.58 8.78
N ALA A 94 -12.27 6.64 9.67
CA ALA A 94 -13.47 5.83 9.58
C ALA A 94 -14.65 6.56 10.21
N ALA A 95 -15.88 6.25 9.76
CA ALA A 95 -17.09 6.79 10.37
C ALA A 95 -17.35 6.20 11.76
N ASN A 96 -17.03 4.91 11.95
CA ASN A 96 -17.25 4.16 13.18
C ASN A 96 -15.93 3.51 13.66
N PRO A 97 -15.82 3.14 14.95
CA PRO A 97 -14.70 2.35 15.45
C PRO A 97 -14.51 1.06 14.65
N ILE A 98 -13.24 0.68 14.41
CA ILE A 98 -12.90 -0.52 13.63
C ILE A 98 -12.02 -1.44 14.47
N LYS A 99 -12.33 -2.75 14.47
CA LYS A 99 -11.68 -3.75 15.33
C LYS A 99 -10.16 -3.88 15.11
N TYR A 100 -9.68 -3.65 13.89
CA TYR A 100 -8.25 -3.85 13.55
C TYR A 100 -7.38 -2.60 13.76
N ALA A 101 -7.95 -1.48 14.21
CA ALA A 101 -7.21 -0.23 14.40
C ALA A 101 -7.50 0.37 15.78
N LYS A 102 -6.46 0.91 16.43
CA LYS A 102 -6.63 1.56 17.74
C LYS A 102 -7.07 3.00 17.56
N GLU A 103 -8.11 3.40 18.26
CA GLU A 103 -8.56 4.78 18.25
C GLU A 103 -7.44 5.72 18.74
N ILE A 104 -7.32 6.91 18.13
CA ILE A 104 -6.44 7.98 18.62
C ILE A 104 -7.08 8.71 19.82
N ASP A 105 -6.29 9.44 20.59
CA ASP A 105 -6.80 10.18 21.75
C ASP A 105 -7.53 11.47 21.29
N LYS A 106 -6.88 12.25 20.41
CA LYS A 106 -7.43 13.50 19.83
C LYS A 106 -6.55 14.04 18.70
N ILE A 107 -7.09 15.01 17.98
CA ILE A 107 -6.37 15.85 17.03
C ILE A 107 -6.11 17.21 17.68
N LYS A 108 -5.02 17.87 17.27
CA LYS A 108 -4.77 19.29 17.49
C LYS A 108 -4.36 19.92 16.16
N ILE A 109 -4.67 21.20 15.99
CA ILE A 109 -4.09 22.03 14.93
C ILE A 109 -3.12 22.99 15.61
N GLU A 110 -1.87 23.00 15.14
CA GLU A 110 -0.82 23.88 15.63
C GLU A 110 -0.30 24.76 14.49
N GLY A 111 0.21 25.94 14.82
CA GLY A 111 0.59 26.95 13.83
C GLY A 111 -0.52 27.98 13.56
N LYS A 112 -0.24 28.93 12.67
CA LYS A 112 -1.18 29.98 12.23
C LYS A 112 -1.18 30.07 10.71
N ASP A 113 -2.32 30.45 10.15
CA ASP A 113 -2.49 30.69 8.71
C ASP A 113 -1.95 29.50 7.87
N GLU A 114 -1.05 29.75 6.92
CA GLU A 114 -0.47 28.73 6.03
C GLU A 114 0.53 27.77 6.70
N SER A 115 0.89 28.00 7.97
CA SER A 115 1.80 27.11 8.74
C SER A 115 1.06 26.02 9.55
N GLN A 116 -0.26 25.94 9.42
CA GLN A 116 -1.06 25.01 10.21
C GLN A 116 -0.72 23.54 9.93
N THR A 117 -0.52 22.78 11.01
CA THR A 117 -0.15 21.37 11.01
C THR A 117 -1.11 20.55 11.87
N LEU A 118 -1.61 19.44 11.34
CA LEU A 118 -2.33 18.43 12.13
C LEU A 118 -1.36 17.70 13.04
N VAL A 119 -1.71 17.60 14.32
CA VAL A 119 -0.97 16.83 15.32
C VAL A 119 -1.93 15.81 15.94
N PHE A 120 -1.63 14.53 15.73
CA PHE A 120 -2.38 13.41 16.30
C PHE A 120 -1.79 13.05 17.66
N ILE A 121 -2.64 12.97 18.68
CA ILE A 121 -2.27 12.54 20.02
C ILE A 121 -2.68 11.08 20.18
N ILE A 122 -1.72 10.22 20.49
CA ILE A 122 -1.91 8.76 20.57
C ILE A 122 -1.15 8.26 21.80
N ASN A 123 -1.87 7.70 22.78
CA ASN A 123 -1.32 7.31 24.08
C ASN A 123 -0.49 8.45 24.72
N GLY A 124 -0.99 9.68 24.64
CA GLY A 124 -0.32 10.90 25.13
C GLY A 124 0.89 11.38 24.31
N LYS A 125 1.33 10.62 23.30
CA LYS A 125 2.44 11.00 22.41
C LYS A 125 1.95 11.79 21.21
N ARG A 126 2.81 12.68 20.71
CA ARG A 126 2.50 13.63 19.64
C ARG A 126 3.06 13.15 18.30
N TYR A 127 2.20 13.07 17.30
CA TYR A 127 2.55 12.71 15.93
C TYR A 127 2.06 13.80 14.97
N PRO A 128 2.92 14.78 14.62
CA PRO A 128 2.62 15.72 13.53
C PRO A 128 2.35 14.98 12.22
N SER A 129 1.56 15.57 11.33
CA SER A 129 1.19 14.99 10.02
C SER A 129 2.38 14.46 9.22
N PRO A 130 3.56 15.11 9.18
CA PRO A 130 4.69 14.56 8.42
C PRO A 130 5.36 13.36 9.09
N LYS A 131 5.04 13.05 10.36
CA LYS A 131 5.66 11.99 11.17
C LYS A 131 4.74 10.79 11.44
N VAL A 132 3.53 10.77 10.90
CA VAL A 132 2.58 9.66 11.11
C VAL A 132 3.14 8.31 10.61
N TYR A 133 4.10 8.33 9.68
CA TYR A 133 4.76 7.13 9.16
C TYR A 133 5.56 6.38 10.24
N GLU A 134 5.93 7.04 11.35
CA GLU A 134 6.67 6.44 12.47
C GLU A 134 5.81 5.52 13.34
N LEU A 135 4.48 5.57 13.19
CA LEU A 135 3.55 4.71 13.91
C LEU A 135 3.78 3.23 13.55
N ASN A 136 3.91 2.41 14.59
CA ASN A 136 4.26 0.99 14.47
C ASN A 136 3.05 0.05 14.32
N GLN A 137 1.85 0.56 14.52
CA GLN A 137 0.58 -0.16 14.40
C GLN A 137 -0.47 0.77 13.82
N ARG A 138 -1.60 0.20 13.36
CA ARG A 138 -2.67 0.98 12.76
C ARG A 138 -3.50 1.71 13.83
N HIS A 139 -3.74 2.99 13.59
CA HIS A 139 -4.57 3.86 14.38
C HIS A 139 -5.70 4.47 13.56
N VAL A 140 -6.83 4.78 14.20
CA VAL A 140 -8.02 5.35 13.55
C VAL A 140 -8.45 6.67 14.16
N ALA A 141 -8.65 7.68 13.31
CA ALA A 141 -9.30 8.92 13.64
C ALA A 141 -10.79 8.86 13.23
N LEU A 142 -11.68 9.10 14.21
CA LEU A 142 -13.13 9.08 14.05
C LEU A 142 -13.69 10.50 13.92
N PRO A 143 -14.96 10.68 13.49
CA PRO A 143 -15.54 12.00 13.28
C PRO A 143 -15.44 12.90 14.51
N LYS A 144 -15.61 12.34 15.72
CA LYS A 144 -15.49 13.07 16.99
C LYS A 144 -14.15 13.78 17.20
N HIS A 145 -13.07 13.32 16.57
CA HIS A 145 -11.76 13.98 16.65
C HIS A 145 -11.63 15.16 15.68
N TRP A 146 -12.36 15.12 14.57
CA TRP A 146 -12.33 16.14 13.51
C TRP A 146 -13.36 17.24 13.75
N LEU A 147 -14.52 16.90 14.31
CA LEU A 147 -15.65 17.82 14.53
C LEU A 147 -15.25 19.13 15.22
N PRO A 148 -14.39 19.15 16.27
CA PRO A 148 -13.99 20.40 16.92
C PRO A 148 -13.24 21.38 16.01
N TYR A 149 -12.75 20.91 14.85
CA TYR A 149 -11.91 21.69 13.93
C TYR A 149 -12.58 21.97 12.60
N ILE A 150 -13.84 21.57 12.41
CA ILE A 150 -14.48 21.57 11.09
C ILE A 150 -14.53 22.97 10.47
N ASP A 151 -14.79 24.00 11.27
CA ASP A 151 -14.87 25.38 10.79
C ASP A 151 -13.51 25.99 10.48
N ASN A 152 -12.42 25.44 11.03
CA ASN A 152 -11.07 25.79 10.56
C ASN A 152 -10.76 25.05 9.25
N LEU A 153 -10.94 23.73 9.23
CA LEU A 153 -10.58 22.86 8.11
C LEU A 153 -11.32 23.21 6.80
N LYS A 154 -12.58 23.66 6.86
CA LYS A 154 -13.33 24.10 5.67
C LYS A 154 -12.66 25.26 4.92
N HIS A 155 -11.85 26.07 5.62
CA HIS A 155 -11.17 27.23 5.04
C HIS A 155 -9.70 26.94 4.68
N TRP A 156 -9.24 25.70 4.82
CA TRP A 156 -7.89 25.33 4.44
C TRP A 156 -7.69 25.40 2.93
N SER A 157 -6.58 26.02 2.52
CA SER A 157 -6.12 26.06 1.14
C SER A 157 -5.66 24.66 0.66
N ASP A 158 -5.54 24.49 -0.66
CA ASP A 158 -4.96 23.26 -1.24
C ASP A 158 -3.54 22.99 -0.73
N ASN A 159 -2.78 24.03 -0.40
CA ASN A 159 -1.44 23.90 0.19
C ASN A 159 -1.51 23.30 1.59
N LEU A 160 -2.39 23.82 2.45
CA LEU A 160 -2.63 23.30 3.80
C LEU A 160 -3.11 21.84 3.76
N TRP A 161 -4.01 21.50 2.83
CA TRP A 161 -4.45 20.11 2.62
C TRP A 161 -3.32 19.21 2.14
N THR A 162 -2.50 19.69 1.20
CA THR A 162 -1.39 18.91 0.64
C THR A 162 -0.33 18.62 1.69
N GLN A 163 0.09 19.62 2.48
CA GLN A 163 1.12 19.41 3.50
C GLN A 163 0.66 18.55 4.68
N ASN A 164 -0.66 18.50 4.92
CA ASN A 164 -1.27 17.67 5.96
C ASN A 164 -1.89 16.38 5.41
N SER A 165 -1.57 15.99 4.18
CA SER A 165 -1.98 14.71 3.62
C SER A 165 -1.28 13.59 4.35
N CYS A 166 -1.94 13.00 5.35
CA CYS A 166 -1.33 12.06 6.30
C CYS A 166 -2.29 10.97 6.79
N VAL A 167 -3.47 10.83 6.19
CA VAL A 167 -4.48 9.82 6.53
C VAL A 167 -5.08 9.24 5.27
N ILE A 168 -5.60 8.01 5.37
CA ILE A 168 -6.38 7.37 4.30
C ILE A 168 -7.69 6.81 4.84
N PRO A 169 -8.73 6.66 4.00
CA PRO A 169 -9.93 5.93 4.40
C PRO A 169 -9.63 4.49 4.81
N SER A 170 -10.33 3.99 5.82
CA SER A 170 -10.25 2.59 6.25
C SER A 170 -10.53 1.58 5.14
N LEU A 171 -11.40 1.92 4.19
CA LEU A 171 -11.70 1.10 3.01
C LEU A 171 -10.49 0.94 2.06
N GLU A 172 -9.52 1.85 2.14
CA GLU A 172 -8.26 1.79 1.39
C GLU A 172 -7.14 1.15 2.22
N ALA A 173 -7.37 0.82 3.50
CA ALA A 173 -6.30 0.28 4.33
C ALA A 173 -6.17 -1.23 4.17
N CYS A 174 -4.94 -1.73 4.00
CA CYS A 174 -4.61 -3.15 4.09
C CYS A 174 -3.46 -3.41 5.04
N ASP A 175 -3.31 -4.63 5.52
CA ASP A 175 -2.06 -5.07 6.12
C ASP A 175 -1.00 -5.33 5.05
N TRP A 176 0.27 -5.22 5.43
CA TRP A 176 1.37 -5.36 4.49
C TRP A 176 1.44 -6.77 3.90
N ASN A 177 1.08 -7.78 4.68
CA ASN A 177 1.13 -9.19 4.30
C ASN A 177 0.08 -9.49 3.23
N ASP A 178 -1.17 -9.04 3.40
CA ASP A 178 -2.22 -9.17 2.39
C ASP A 178 -1.80 -8.54 1.07
N ALA A 179 -1.11 -7.41 1.17
CA ALA A 179 -0.61 -6.67 0.03
C ALA A 179 0.49 -7.45 -0.71
N VAL A 180 1.42 -8.08 0.02
CA VAL A 180 2.48 -8.93 -0.55
C VAL A 180 1.88 -10.18 -1.19
N GLU A 181 0.91 -10.81 -0.55
CA GLU A 181 0.22 -11.99 -1.11
C GLU A 181 -0.54 -11.65 -2.38
N THR A 182 -1.29 -10.55 -2.37
CA THR A 182 -1.99 -10.07 -3.57
C THR A 182 -0.99 -9.79 -4.70
N TYR A 183 0.15 -9.18 -4.39
CA TYR A 183 1.23 -8.99 -5.37
C TYR A 183 1.76 -10.32 -5.94
N ALA A 184 1.99 -11.31 -5.08
CA ALA A 184 2.42 -12.64 -5.51
C ALA A 184 1.37 -13.31 -6.39
N ILE A 185 0.09 -13.26 -6.00
CA ILE A 185 -1.01 -13.87 -6.76
C ILE A 185 -1.10 -13.29 -8.16
N LEU A 186 -1.11 -11.97 -8.27
CA LEU A 186 -1.20 -11.29 -9.57
C LEU A 186 0.06 -11.52 -10.41
N GLY A 187 1.24 -11.50 -9.79
CA GLY A 187 2.49 -11.81 -10.48
C GLY A 187 2.52 -13.22 -11.05
N ILE A 188 2.05 -14.21 -10.29
CA ILE A 188 1.92 -15.61 -10.72
C ILE A 188 0.94 -15.70 -11.90
N ALA A 189 -0.26 -15.12 -11.76
CA ALA A 189 -1.29 -15.13 -12.80
C ALA A 189 -0.78 -14.55 -14.13
N VAL A 190 -0.20 -13.35 -14.09
CA VAL A 190 0.38 -12.69 -15.28
C VAL A 190 1.53 -13.51 -15.86
N GLY A 191 2.43 -14.03 -15.02
CA GLY A 191 3.56 -14.84 -15.46
C GLY A 191 3.11 -16.08 -16.23
N ILE A 192 2.03 -16.72 -15.80
CA ILE A 192 1.48 -17.93 -16.45
C ILE A 192 0.72 -17.57 -17.72
N GLU A 193 -0.27 -16.70 -17.62
CA GLU A 193 -1.24 -16.45 -18.70
C GLU A 193 -0.58 -15.72 -19.89
N ILE A 194 0.20 -14.68 -19.59
CA ILE A 194 0.78 -13.83 -20.63
C ILE A 194 2.13 -14.38 -21.08
N TYR A 195 2.95 -14.85 -20.14
CA TYR A 195 4.36 -15.16 -20.40
C TYR A 195 4.68 -16.66 -20.38
N GLN A 196 3.68 -17.52 -20.23
CA GLN A 196 3.81 -18.99 -20.27
C GLN A 196 4.86 -19.54 -19.27
N ALA A 197 5.02 -18.86 -18.14
CA ALA A 197 5.95 -19.27 -17.11
C ALA A 197 5.46 -20.52 -16.37
N ASN A 198 6.39 -21.31 -15.82
CA ASN A 198 6.05 -22.59 -15.18
C ASN A 198 5.38 -22.37 -13.81
N PHE A 199 4.09 -22.69 -13.72
CA PHE A 199 3.30 -22.54 -12.48
C PHE A 199 3.94 -23.23 -11.28
N GLU A 200 4.25 -24.53 -11.38
CA GLU A 200 4.73 -25.31 -10.23
C GLU A 200 6.05 -24.74 -9.68
N LYS A 201 6.97 -24.37 -10.57
CA LYS A 201 8.25 -23.79 -10.17
C LYS A 201 8.08 -22.43 -9.50
N ILE A 202 7.31 -21.52 -10.11
CA ILE A 202 7.05 -20.20 -9.53
C ILE A 202 6.33 -20.34 -8.19
N PHE A 203 5.25 -21.12 -8.15
CA PHE A 203 4.42 -21.30 -6.96
C PHE A 203 5.23 -21.86 -5.80
N ASN A 204 5.97 -22.96 -6.01
CA ASN A 204 6.80 -23.57 -4.97
C ASN A 204 7.89 -22.61 -4.48
N SER A 205 8.54 -21.86 -5.39
CA SER A 205 9.59 -20.92 -5.02
C SER A 205 9.06 -19.71 -4.24
N ILE A 206 7.92 -19.17 -4.63
CA ILE A 206 7.28 -18.04 -3.95
C ILE A 206 6.75 -18.48 -2.58
N THR A 207 6.08 -19.62 -2.49
CA THR A 207 5.55 -20.11 -1.21
C THR A 207 6.68 -20.42 -0.22
N ASP A 208 7.78 -21.01 -0.67
CA ASP A 208 8.99 -21.18 0.14
C ASP A 208 9.58 -19.84 0.60
N LEU A 209 9.73 -18.87 -0.31
CA LEU A 209 10.20 -17.52 0.03
C LEU A 209 9.31 -16.82 1.06
N LEU A 210 7.98 -16.91 0.89
CA LEU A 210 6.99 -16.33 1.79
C LEU A 210 7.04 -16.97 3.18
N SER A 211 7.20 -18.30 3.25
CA SER A 211 7.32 -19.04 4.52
C SER A 211 8.57 -18.68 5.34
N LYS A 212 9.63 -18.24 4.66
CA LYS A 212 10.91 -17.84 5.27
C LYS A 212 10.97 -16.36 5.65
N GLN A 213 9.89 -15.61 5.51
CA GLN A 213 9.88 -14.18 5.85
C GLN A 213 10.20 -13.96 7.34
N THR A 214 10.96 -12.90 7.65
CA THR A 214 11.37 -12.52 9.02
C THR A 214 10.93 -11.10 9.41
N ILE A 215 9.97 -10.54 8.65
CA ILE A 215 9.45 -9.19 8.82
C ILE A 215 8.61 -9.12 10.10
N ASP A 216 7.74 -10.11 10.29
CA ASP A 216 6.92 -10.27 11.49
C ASP A 216 6.69 -11.76 11.78
N LYS A 217 7.28 -12.25 12.87
CA LYS A 217 7.21 -13.68 13.26
C LYS A 217 5.80 -14.12 13.66
N LYS A 218 4.88 -13.19 13.92
CA LYS A 218 3.48 -13.51 14.25
C LYS A 218 2.62 -13.75 13.02
N ILE A 219 3.12 -13.40 11.83
CA ILE A 219 2.40 -13.55 10.57
C ILE A 219 2.92 -14.78 9.85
N THR A 220 2.02 -15.72 9.57
CA THR A 220 2.32 -16.87 8.71
C THR A 220 2.00 -16.51 7.27
N LEU A 221 2.99 -16.64 6.39
CA LEU A 221 2.84 -16.52 4.95
C LEU A 221 3.34 -17.80 4.27
N PRO A 222 2.72 -18.27 3.17
CA PRO A 222 1.42 -17.84 2.69
C PRO A 222 0.32 -18.10 3.74
N SER A 223 -0.71 -17.27 3.72
CA SER A 223 -1.89 -17.37 4.56
C SER A 223 -2.75 -18.54 4.11
N LYS A 224 -3.70 -18.95 4.97
CA LYS A 224 -4.60 -20.07 4.68
C LYS A 224 -5.51 -19.83 3.47
N VAL A 225 -5.69 -18.57 3.08
CA VAL A 225 -6.54 -18.16 1.95
C VAL A 225 -5.72 -17.89 0.68
N PHE A 226 -4.40 -18.08 0.73
CA PHE A 226 -3.56 -18.00 -0.46
C PHE A 226 -3.95 -19.13 -1.44
N PRO A 227 -4.26 -18.83 -2.71
CA PRO A 227 -4.66 -19.84 -3.69
C PRO A 227 -3.56 -20.88 -3.87
N ASN A 228 -3.93 -22.15 -4.09
CA ASN A 228 -2.95 -23.24 -4.16
C ASN A 228 -3.11 -24.15 -5.38
N LYS A 229 -4.12 -23.93 -6.21
CA LYS A 229 -4.32 -24.63 -7.48
C LYS A 229 -4.05 -23.69 -8.63
N LYS A 230 -3.44 -24.21 -9.70
CA LYS A 230 -3.21 -23.47 -10.94
C LYS A 230 -4.50 -22.78 -11.43
N SER A 231 -5.62 -23.50 -11.40
CA SER A 231 -6.96 -23.04 -11.80
C SER A 231 -7.46 -21.79 -11.06
N GLU A 232 -6.89 -21.45 -9.90
CA GLU A 232 -7.24 -20.25 -9.14
C GLU A 232 -6.41 -19.02 -9.52
N PHE A 233 -5.36 -19.20 -10.34
CA PHE A 233 -4.54 -18.13 -10.90
C PHE A 233 -4.82 -17.87 -12.38
N ILE A 234 -5.47 -18.81 -13.07
CA ILE A 234 -5.76 -18.78 -14.51
C ILE A 234 -7.27 -18.63 -14.72
N ASN A 235 -7.68 -18.02 -15.83
CA ASN A 235 -9.09 -17.68 -16.16
C ASN A 235 -9.73 -16.58 -15.29
N CYS A 236 -8.93 -15.64 -14.79
CA CYS A 236 -9.41 -14.42 -14.13
C CYS A 236 -9.95 -13.38 -15.12
#